data_AF-F0XVU9-F1
#
_entry.id   AF-F0XVU9-F1
#
_cell.length_a   1.000
_cell.length_b   1.000
_cell.length_c   1.000
_cell.angle_alpha   90.00
_cell.angle_beta   90.00
_cell.angle_gamma   90.00
#
_symmetry.space_group_name_H-M   'P 1'
#
loop_
_entity.id
_entity.type
_entity.pdbx_description
1 polymer ?
#
loop_
_entity_poly.entity_id
_entity_poly.type
_entity_poly.pdbx_seq_one_letter_code
_entity_poly.pdbx_strand_id
1 'polypeptide(L)'
;MARRIVLSALATSLSAASTTTIDWNAQFSADPKTTTVDADADLVFSWSGGHDVWIMADEFSYEECDFSGGTNLGSSSGVEVSAQPGETVYYSCSVGSHCAAGQKVAVTWESASGAAPAPTAGPAPSPTAAAVSCADDESWYKKNAPAKDCAWVANLPEDRCGAKGDDSQAWQSCPVVGFYYNRASVIGEDGSLAYEACPSATRRCYYDGYDDSETWAKRDQPWKDCAWAAEAMSRCIAIGEDGSYGFESCQAACLIGKYADSESGDDDAWAKKNSPSKDCAWVANDAPARCSVKGEDDSWAFQSCPDACTIVNL
;
A
#
# COMPACT_ATOMS: atom_id res chain seq x y z
N MET A 1 -38.19 19.98 53.32
CA MET A 1 -37.68 18.99 52.35
C MET A 1 -36.24 19.38 51.99
N ALA A 2 -35.24 18.72 52.58
CA ALA A 2 -33.84 18.98 52.28
C ALA A 2 -33.35 17.93 51.27
N ARG A 3 -33.02 18.37 50.05
CA ARG A 3 -32.56 17.50 48.95
C ARG A 3 -31.06 17.24 49.16
N ARG A 4 -30.71 16.02 49.57
CA ARG A 4 -29.31 15.57 49.68
C ARG A 4 -28.75 15.40 48.28
N ILE A 5 -27.72 16.18 47.94
CA ILE A 5 -26.92 16.00 46.73
C ILE A 5 -25.89 14.91 47.05
N VAL A 6 -25.99 13.77 46.36
CA VAL A 6 -24.99 12.70 46.41
C VAL A 6 -24.01 12.97 45.28
N LEU A 7 -22.80 13.44 45.60
CA LEU A 7 -21.69 13.44 44.65
C LEU A 7 -21.15 12.02 44.54
N SER A 8 -21.32 11.40 43.37
CA SER A 8 -20.70 10.13 43.03
C SER A 8 -19.30 10.42 42.48
N ALA A 9 -18.25 10.01 43.19
CA ALA A 9 -16.88 10.08 42.70
C ALA A 9 -16.62 8.87 41.79
N LEU A 10 -16.37 9.11 40.49
CA LEU A 10 -15.82 8.08 39.61
C LEU A 10 -14.35 7.87 39.98
N ALA A 11 -14.02 6.69 40.51
CA ALA A 11 -12.65 6.24 40.64
C ALA A 11 -12.18 5.68 39.30
N THR A 12 -11.30 6.40 38.62
CA THR A 12 -10.57 5.91 37.45
C THR A 12 -9.50 4.93 37.94
N SER A 13 -9.69 3.63 37.70
CA SER A 13 -8.67 2.61 37.91
C SER A 13 -7.60 2.75 36.83
N LEU A 14 -6.36 3.09 37.20
CA LEU A 14 -5.21 2.95 36.30
C LEU A 14 -4.90 1.45 36.15
N SER A 15 -5.11 0.90 34.96
CA SER A 15 -4.58 -0.41 34.59
C SER A 15 -3.06 -0.27 34.40
N ALA A 16 -2.27 -1.19 34.94
CA ALA A 16 -0.84 -1.24 34.65
C ALA A 16 -0.63 -1.64 33.19
N ALA A 17 0.26 -0.95 32.47
CA ALA A 17 0.64 -1.32 31.11
C ALA A 17 1.26 -2.73 31.13
N SER A 18 0.76 -3.61 30.27
CA SER A 18 1.33 -4.96 30.09
C SER A 18 2.61 -4.84 29.27
N THR A 19 3.61 -5.68 29.56
CA THR A 19 4.89 -5.66 28.83
C THR A 19 5.23 -7.07 28.36
N THR A 20 5.49 -7.21 27.07
CA THR A 20 5.98 -8.43 26.42
C THR A 20 7.47 -8.28 26.15
N THR A 21 8.27 -9.32 26.35
CA THR A 21 9.71 -9.28 26.06
C THR A 21 10.05 -10.27 24.96
N ILE A 22 10.78 -9.82 23.94
CA ILE A 22 11.31 -10.67 22.88
C ILE A 22 12.81 -10.90 23.08
N ASP A 23 13.22 -12.17 22.99
CA ASP A 23 14.63 -12.53 22.89
C ASP A 23 15.12 -12.19 21.47
N TRP A 24 15.90 -11.11 21.40
CA TRP A 24 16.38 -10.57 20.14
C TRP A 24 17.55 -11.38 19.55
N ASN A 25 18.28 -12.15 20.37
CA ASN A 25 19.25 -13.12 19.87
C ASN A 25 18.56 -14.36 19.26
N ALA A 26 17.41 -14.78 19.80
CA ALA A 26 16.66 -15.90 19.23
C ALA A 26 16.12 -15.62 17.81
N GLN A 27 15.97 -14.33 17.45
CA GLN A 27 15.42 -13.96 16.15
C GLN A 27 16.28 -14.39 14.97
N PHE A 28 17.59 -14.67 15.11
CA PHE A 28 18.38 -15.25 14.02
C PHE A 28 17.73 -16.53 13.43
N SER A 29 17.22 -17.40 14.31
CA SER A 29 16.68 -18.72 13.94
C SER A 29 15.16 -18.84 14.07
N ALA A 30 14.47 -17.80 14.54
CA ALA A 30 13.02 -17.84 14.69
C ALA A 30 12.31 -18.10 13.34
N ASP A 31 11.26 -18.91 13.37
CA ASP A 31 10.36 -19.20 12.25
C ASP A 31 8.94 -19.47 12.81
N PRO A 32 7.90 -18.73 12.39
CA PRO A 32 7.94 -17.60 11.45
C PRO A 32 8.69 -16.38 12.02
N LYS A 33 9.09 -15.44 11.15
CA LYS A 33 9.69 -14.14 11.53
C LYS A 33 8.65 -13.12 12.01
N THR A 34 7.63 -13.57 12.73
CA THR A 34 6.51 -12.74 13.19
C THR A 34 6.27 -12.91 14.68
N THR A 35 5.70 -11.89 15.32
CA THR A 35 5.26 -11.92 16.73
C THR A 35 4.02 -11.06 16.90
N THR A 36 3.13 -11.48 17.79
CA THR A 36 1.91 -10.74 18.12
C THR A 36 1.99 -10.23 19.56
N VAL A 37 1.54 -9.00 19.78
CA VAL A 37 1.54 -8.31 21.08
C VAL A 37 0.13 -7.78 21.35
N ASP A 38 -0.33 -7.79 22.60
CA ASP A 38 -1.66 -7.25 22.93
C ASP A 38 -1.76 -5.75 22.59
N ALA A 39 -2.97 -5.30 22.22
CA ALA A 39 -3.31 -3.93 21.79
C ALA A 39 -2.67 -2.79 22.60
N ASP A 40 -2.56 -2.98 23.91
CA ASP A 40 -2.12 -1.97 24.89
C ASP A 40 -0.83 -2.38 25.62
N ALA A 41 -0.08 -3.33 25.06
CA ALA A 41 1.16 -3.81 25.65
C ALA A 41 2.41 -3.24 24.95
N ASP A 42 3.42 -2.91 25.75
CA ASP A 42 4.75 -2.56 25.24
C ASP A 42 5.54 -3.83 24.89
N LEU A 43 6.33 -3.79 23.82
CA LEU A 43 7.29 -4.83 23.48
C LEU A 43 8.71 -4.38 23.82
N VAL A 44 9.46 -5.23 24.53
CA VAL A 44 10.85 -4.97 24.91
C VAL A 44 11.79 -5.94 24.22
N PHE A 45 12.76 -5.42 23.48
CA PHE A 45 13.84 -6.19 22.89
C PHE A 45 14.96 -6.41 23.92
N SER A 46 15.27 -7.67 24.22
CA SER A 46 16.33 -8.05 25.14
C SER A 46 17.41 -8.89 24.43
N TRP A 47 18.69 -8.57 24.65
CA TRP A 47 19.82 -9.30 24.07
C TRP A 47 21.09 -9.19 24.89
N SER A 48 22.07 -10.00 24.51
CA SER A 48 23.48 -9.83 24.86
C SER A 48 24.33 -9.68 23.60
N GLY A 49 25.53 -9.10 23.72
CA GLY A 49 26.41 -8.88 22.57
C GLY A 49 26.11 -7.59 21.78
N GLY A 50 26.73 -7.45 20.61
CA GLY A 50 26.63 -6.26 19.77
C GLY A 50 25.43 -6.32 18.84
N HIS A 51 24.33 -5.67 19.21
CA HIS A 51 23.12 -5.55 18.41
C HIS A 51 22.51 -4.15 18.56
N ASP A 52 21.64 -3.82 17.62
CA ASP A 52 20.76 -2.67 17.66
C ASP A 52 19.35 -3.08 17.23
N VAL A 53 18.41 -2.16 17.40
CA VAL A 53 17.02 -2.27 16.93
C VAL A 53 16.73 -1.09 16.04
N TRP A 54 16.42 -1.37 14.78
CA TRP A 54 15.89 -0.41 13.83
C TRP A 54 14.43 -0.69 13.56
N ILE A 55 13.64 0.37 13.42
CA ILE A 55 12.38 0.30 12.70
C ILE A 55 12.68 0.46 11.20
N MET A 56 12.15 -0.45 10.39
CA MET A 56 12.32 -0.43 8.93
C MET A 56 11.25 0.47 8.30
N ALA A 57 11.55 1.08 7.16
CA ALA A 57 10.61 1.95 6.46
C ALA A 57 9.34 1.21 6.02
N ASP A 58 9.50 -0.04 5.58
CA ASP A 58 8.43 -0.92 5.09
C ASP A 58 8.89 -2.40 5.07
N GLU A 59 7.99 -3.32 4.69
CA GLU A 59 8.27 -4.76 4.57
C GLU A 59 9.41 -5.04 3.56
N PHE A 60 9.51 -4.28 2.48
CA PHE A 60 10.53 -4.49 1.45
C PHE A 60 11.93 -4.17 1.98
N SER A 61 12.07 -3.02 2.64
CA SER A 61 13.30 -2.59 3.32
C SER A 61 13.72 -3.61 4.39
N TYR A 62 12.75 -4.19 5.09
CA TYR A 62 12.96 -5.29 6.04
C TYR A 62 13.44 -6.60 5.39
N GLU A 63 12.87 -6.97 4.24
CA GLU A 63 13.26 -8.16 3.48
C GLU A 63 14.68 -8.02 2.93
N GLU A 64 14.97 -6.90 2.28
CA GLU A 64 16.25 -6.58 1.63
C GLU A 64 17.35 -6.11 2.60
N CYS A 65 17.02 -5.91 3.88
CA CYS A 65 17.92 -5.31 4.87
C CYS A 65 18.43 -3.92 4.45
N ASP A 66 17.58 -3.14 3.79
CA ASP A 66 17.85 -1.74 3.47
C ASP A 66 17.41 -0.87 4.65
N PHE A 67 18.38 -0.21 5.29
CA PHE A 67 18.13 0.69 6.41
C PHE A 67 17.90 2.14 5.95
N SER A 68 17.89 2.39 4.63
CA SER A 68 17.52 3.70 4.10
C SER A 68 16.06 4.03 4.47
N GLY A 69 15.83 5.22 5.02
CA GLY A 69 14.52 5.62 5.54
C GLY A 69 14.10 4.98 6.88
N GLY A 70 14.87 4.01 7.40
CA GLY A 70 14.63 3.44 8.73
C GLY A 70 15.05 4.38 9.87
N THR A 71 14.61 4.07 11.09
CA THR A 71 15.01 4.82 12.30
C THR A 71 15.68 3.88 13.32
N ASN A 72 16.87 4.25 13.77
CA ASN A 72 17.57 3.54 14.85
C ASN A 72 16.93 3.87 16.20
N LEU A 73 16.46 2.85 16.93
CA LEU A 73 15.82 3.01 18.24
C LEU A 73 16.82 2.82 19.40
N GLY A 74 17.96 2.20 19.14
CA GLY A 74 19.06 2.09 20.11
C GLY A 74 19.93 0.84 19.92
N SER A 75 21.13 0.90 20.50
CA SER A 75 22.12 -0.19 20.50
C SER A 75 22.38 -0.76 21.90
N SER A 76 21.52 -0.48 22.87
CA SER A 76 21.57 -1.03 24.23
C SER A 76 20.35 -1.90 24.49
N SER A 77 20.56 -3.08 25.10
CA SER A 77 19.47 -4.01 25.43
C SER A 77 18.40 -3.34 26.28
N GLY A 78 17.14 -3.70 26.02
CA GLY A 78 15.98 -3.08 26.65
C GLY A 78 15.34 -1.96 25.83
N VAL A 79 15.46 -2.00 24.50
CA VAL A 79 14.68 -1.10 23.63
C VAL A 79 13.20 -1.44 23.76
N GLU A 80 12.39 -0.47 24.16
CA GLU A 80 10.94 -0.60 24.33
C GLU A 80 10.22 0.06 23.15
N VAL A 81 9.19 -0.61 22.62
CA VAL A 81 8.39 -0.13 21.49
C VAL A 81 6.90 -0.40 21.71
N SER A 82 6.06 0.43 21.09
CA SER A 82 4.61 0.32 21.09
C SER A 82 4.08 0.77 19.73
N ALA A 83 3.01 0.16 19.24
CA ALA A 83 2.33 0.57 18.02
C ALA A 83 0.81 0.65 18.24
N GLN A 84 0.06 1.16 17.27
CA GLN A 84 -1.40 1.18 17.38
C GLN A 84 -1.98 -0.24 17.22
N PRO A 85 -3.13 -0.55 17.85
CA PRO A 85 -3.82 -1.81 17.63
C PRO A 85 -4.12 -2.05 16.14
N GLY A 86 -3.77 -3.23 15.64
CA GLY A 86 -3.88 -3.61 14.22
C GLY A 86 -2.67 -3.25 13.37
N GLU A 87 -1.70 -2.50 13.90
CA GLU A 87 -0.49 -2.11 13.18
C GLU A 87 0.55 -3.25 13.17
N THR A 88 1.26 -3.42 12.04
CA THR A 88 2.43 -4.29 11.94
C THR A 88 3.67 -3.47 11.66
N VAL A 89 4.67 -3.61 12.53
CA VAL A 89 5.92 -2.86 12.46
C VAL A 89 7.10 -3.82 12.28
N TYR A 90 8.01 -3.47 11.38
CA TYR A 90 9.15 -4.29 10.99
C TYR A 90 10.42 -3.84 11.70
N TYR A 91 11.08 -4.76 12.40
CA TYR A 91 12.30 -4.48 13.15
C TYR A 91 13.48 -5.33 12.68
N SER A 92 14.67 -4.75 12.64
CA SER A 92 15.89 -5.44 12.20
C SER A 92 17.15 -4.93 12.89
N CYS A 93 18.21 -5.75 12.88
CA CYS A 93 19.53 -5.38 13.37
C CYS A 93 20.46 -5.01 12.20
N SER A 94 21.02 -3.80 12.25
CA SER A 94 21.91 -3.25 11.21
C SER A 94 23.38 -3.67 11.35
N VAL A 95 23.72 -4.34 12.45
CA VAL A 95 25.10 -4.72 12.75
C VAL A 95 25.60 -5.76 11.74
N GLY A 96 26.53 -5.35 10.87
CA GLY A 96 27.20 -6.23 9.93
C GLY A 96 26.22 -7.01 9.04
N SER A 97 26.22 -8.34 9.17
CA SER A 97 25.35 -9.23 8.41
C SER A 97 24.14 -9.75 9.19
N HIS A 98 23.82 -9.16 10.35
CA HIS A 98 22.82 -9.73 11.27
C HIS A 98 21.41 -9.82 10.67
N CYS A 99 20.93 -8.75 10.03
CA CYS A 99 19.65 -8.78 9.31
C CYS A 99 19.60 -9.87 8.24
N ALA A 100 20.62 -9.95 7.38
CA ALA A 100 20.70 -10.95 6.31
C ALA A 100 20.84 -12.38 6.85
N ALA A 101 21.42 -12.54 8.05
CA ALA A 101 21.49 -13.79 8.78
C ALA A 101 20.21 -14.11 9.59
N GLY A 102 19.17 -13.27 9.48
CA GLY A 102 17.84 -13.54 10.00
C GLY A 102 17.46 -12.80 11.28
N GLN A 103 18.31 -11.93 11.83
CA GLN A 103 17.97 -11.15 13.03
C GLN A 103 17.03 -9.99 12.72
N LYS A 104 15.76 -10.33 12.55
CA LYS A 104 14.67 -9.43 12.18
C LYS A 104 13.31 -10.04 12.58
N VAL A 105 12.33 -9.21 12.87
CA VAL A 105 10.95 -9.64 13.23
C VAL A 105 9.91 -8.62 12.75
N ALA A 106 8.77 -9.09 12.26
CA ALA A 106 7.57 -8.28 12.07
C ALA A 106 6.65 -8.44 13.30
N VAL A 107 6.28 -7.33 13.94
CA VAL A 107 5.48 -7.34 15.17
C VAL A 107 4.11 -6.75 14.89
N THR A 108 3.04 -7.49 15.19
CA THR A 108 1.66 -7.02 15.05
C THR A 108 1.04 -6.80 16.42
N TRP A 109 0.46 -5.62 16.66
CA TRP A 109 -0.34 -5.37 17.87
C TRP A 109 -1.78 -5.79 17.62
N GLU A 110 -2.35 -6.64 18.47
CA GLU A 110 -3.73 -7.13 18.29
C GLU A 110 -4.73 -5.98 18.40
N SER A 111 -5.81 -6.03 17.62
CA SER A 111 -6.96 -5.16 17.85
C SER A 111 -7.70 -5.62 19.11
N ALA A 112 -8.04 -4.70 20.00
CA ALA A 112 -8.85 -5.03 21.17
C ALA A 112 -10.17 -5.69 20.72
N SER A 113 -10.41 -6.93 21.17
CA SER A 113 -11.63 -7.68 20.84
C SER A 113 -12.85 -7.04 21.52
N GLY A 114 -13.44 -6.07 20.85
CA GLY A 114 -14.78 -5.55 21.12
C GLY A 114 -15.76 -6.16 20.12
N ALA A 115 -16.80 -6.82 20.64
CA ALA A 115 -17.80 -7.56 19.87
C ALA A 115 -18.27 -6.83 18.59
N ALA A 116 -18.15 -7.52 17.45
CA ALA A 116 -18.75 -7.10 16.19
C ALA A 116 -20.26 -6.88 16.36
N PRO A 117 -20.83 -5.73 15.95
CA PRO A 117 -22.27 -5.59 15.87
C PRO A 117 -22.81 -6.56 14.79
N ALA A 118 -23.94 -7.20 15.08
CA ALA A 118 -24.66 -8.07 14.15
C ALA A 118 -24.99 -7.34 12.82
N PRO A 119 -25.05 -8.05 11.68
CA PRO A 119 -25.31 -7.43 10.39
C PRO A 119 -26.67 -6.73 10.40
N THR A 120 -26.64 -5.40 10.32
CA THR A 120 -27.86 -4.61 10.13
C THR A 120 -28.19 -4.62 8.64
N ALA A 121 -29.45 -4.90 8.31
CA ALA A 121 -29.95 -4.89 6.93
C ALA A 121 -29.57 -3.59 6.22
N GLY A 122 -29.00 -3.72 5.01
CA GLY A 122 -28.42 -2.61 4.26
C GLY A 122 -29.42 -1.50 3.91
N PRO A 123 -28.96 -0.24 3.79
CA PRO A 123 -29.78 0.84 3.26
C PRO A 123 -30.06 0.61 1.77
N ALA A 124 -31.23 1.09 1.33
CA ALA A 124 -31.72 1.05 -0.05
C ALA A 124 -30.71 1.66 -1.06
N PRO A 125 -30.76 1.27 -2.35
CA PRO A 125 -29.78 1.73 -3.34
C PRO A 125 -29.78 3.26 -3.49
N SER A 126 -28.59 3.83 -3.30
CA SER A 126 -28.26 5.23 -3.63
C SER A 126 -28.39 5.45 -5.15
N PRO A 127 -28.76 6.65 -5.63
CA PRO A 127 -28.99 6.90 -7.05
C PRO A 127 -27.73 6.63 -7.86
N THR A 128 -27.90 5.96 -8.99
CA THR A 128 -26.88 5.69 -10.01
C THR A 128 -26.11 6.97 -10.32
N ALA A 129 -24.85 7.03 -9.87
CA ALA A 129 -23.91 8.04 -10.33
C ALA A 129 -23.78 7.90 -11.85
N ALA A 130 -23.96 9.02 -12.57
CA ALA A 130 -23.65 9.09 -13.99
C ALA A 130 -22.19 8.68 -14.21
N ALA A 131 -21.92 8.04 -15.36
CA ALA A 131 -20.57 7.69 -15.78
C ALA A 131 -19.65 8.92 -15.67
N VAL A 132 -18.63 8.82 -14.82
CA VAL A 132 -17.63 9.87 -14.62
C VAL A 132 -16.69 9.83 -15.82
N SER A 133 -16.70 10.88 -16.64
CA SER A 133 -15.75 11.04 -17.75
C SER A 133 -14.38 11.46 -17.23
N CYS A 134 -13.33 10.91 -17.81
CA CYS A 134 -11.93 11.15 -17.48
C CYS A 134 -11.35 12.41 -18.13
N ALA A 135 -11.97 13.55 -17.85
CA ALA A 135 -11.49 14.85 -18.33
C ALA A 135 -11.51 15.84 -17.17
N ASP A 136 -10.51 16.72 -17.14
CA ASP A 136 -10.55 17.92 -16.31
C ASP A 136 -11.80 18.74 -16.69
N ASP A 137 -12.47 19.27 -15.68
CA ASP A 137 -13.49 20.28 -15.85
C ASP A 137 -12.78 21.60 -16.17
N GLU A 138 -12.68 21.90 -17.46
CA GLU A 138 -12.10 23.14 -18.00
C GLU A 138 -12.76 24.41 -17.46
N SER A 139 -13.95 24.30 -16.85
CA SER A 139 -14.65 25.43 -16.22
C SER A 139 -14.31 25.60 -14.75
N TRP A 140 -13.61 24.64 -14.14
CA TRP A 140 -13.24 24.68 -12.73
C TRP A 140 -12.00 25.53 -12.49
N TYR A 141 -12.07 26.35 -11.43
CA TYR A 141 -10.93 27.08 -10.90
C TYR A 141 -11.08 27.25 -9.39
N LYS A 142 -9.96 27.46 -8.69
CA LYS A 142 -9.96 27.78 -7.26
C LYS A 142 -10.78 29.04 -7.01
N LYS A 143 -11.69 28.97 -6.05
CA LYS A 143 -12.59 30.06 -5.64
C LYS A 143 -11.86 31.39 -5.50
N ASN A 144 -12.43 32.43 -6.13
CA ASN A 144 -11.87 33.79 -6.20
C ASN A 144 -10.47 33.89 -6.84
N ALA A 145 -10.03 32.88 -7.60
CA ALA A 145 -8.74 32.83 -8.26
C ALA A 145 -8.83 32.08 -9.62
N PRO A 146 -9.43 32.69 -10.66
CA PRO A 146 -9.70 32.03 -11.94
C PRO A 146 -8.46 31.59 -12.72
N ALA A 147 -7.27 32.11 -12.38
CA ALA A 147 -6.00 31.67 -12.95
C ALA A 147 -5.43 30.39 -12.29
N LYS A 148 -6.17 29.78 -11.35
CA LYS A 148 -5.79 28.57 -10.61
C LYS A 148 -6.74 27.44 -10.96
N ASP A 149 -6.61 26.97 -12.19
CA ASP A 149 -7.35 25.88 -12.83
C ASP A 149 -6.73 24.50 -12.51
N CYS A 150 -7.17 23.46 -13.21
CA CYS A 150 -6.65 22.11 -13.04
C CYS A 150 -5.15 22.00 -13.36
N ALA A 151 -4.62 22.80 -14.29
CA ALA A 151 -3.17 22.87 -14.54
C ALA A 151 -2.39 23.44 -13.34
N TRP A 152 -2.97 24.40 -12.62
CA TRP A 152 -2.41 24.86 -11.35
C TRP A 152 -2.41 23.76 -10.28
N VAL A 153 -3.45 22.94 -10.20
CA VAL A 153 -3.52 21.80 -9.26
C VAL A 153 -2.44 20.76 -9.60
N ALA A 154 -2.30 20.41 -10.88
CA ALA A 154 -1.32 19.45 -11.39
C ALA A 154 0.14 19.80 -11.07
N ASN A 155 0.46 21.08 -10.88
CA ASN A 155 1.82 21.51 -10.57
C ASN A 155 2.26 21.26 -9.12
N LEU A 156 1.34 20.99 -8.19
CA LEU A 156 1.66 20.60 -6.81
C LEU A 156 0.46 19.88 -6.16
N PRO A 157 0.14 18.66 -6.59
CA PRO A 157 -1.11 17.99 -6.22
C PRO A 157 -1.28 17.79 -4.71
N GLU A 158 -0.19 17.48 -4.00
CA GLU A 158 -0.18 17.23 -2.54
C GLU A 158 -0.78 18.38 -1.72
N ASP A 159 -0.51 19.62 -2.13
CA ASP A 159 -0.98 20.82 -1.43
C ASP A 159 -2.26 21.41 -2.04
N ARG A 160 -2.63 20.99 -3.25
CA ARG A 160 -3.62 21.69 -4.08
C ARG A 160 -4.90 20.90 -4.34
N CYS A 161 -4.90 19.57 -4.19
CA CYS A 161 -6.10 18.75 -4.37
C CYS A 161 -7.23 19.08 -3.39
N GLY A 162 -6.91 19.61 -2.21
CA GLY A 162 -7.91 20.11 -1.25
C GLY A 162 -8.50 21.49 -1.58
N ALA A 163 -8.05 22.15 -2.67
CA ALA A 163 -8.50 23.50 -3.00
C ALA A 163 -10.00 23.53 -3.33
N LYS A 164 -10.70 24.56 -2.85
CA LYS A 164 -12.14 24.74 -3.06
C LYS A 164 -12.39 25.65 -4.27
N GLY A 165 -13.19 25.20 -5.23
CA GLY A 165 -13.78 26.00 -6.30
C GLY A 165 -15.06 26.69 -5.85
N ASP A 166 -15.82 27.24 -6.79
CA ASP A 166 -17.09 27.91 -6.47
C ASP A 166 -18.15 26.92 -5.98
N ASP A 167 -18.31 25.81 -6.69
CA ASP A 167 -19.34 24.79 -6.44
C ASP A 167 -18.79 23.37 -6.16
N SER A 168 -17.51 23.12 -6.46
CA SER A 168 -16.86 21.81 -6.27
C SER A 168 -15.42 21.94 -5.78
N GLN A 169 -14.88 20.86 -5.20
CA GLN A 169 -13.48 20.78 -4.81
C GLN A 169 -12.59 20.44 -6.00
N ALA A 170 -11.31 20.79 -5.93
CA ALA A 170 -10.32 20.54 -7.00
C ALA A 170 -10.26 19.06 -7.37
N TRP A 171 -10.27 18.18 -6.37
CA TRP A 171 -10.30 16.73 -6.61
C TRP A 171 -11.56 16.27 -7.37
N GLN A 172 -12.71 16.94 -7.21
CA GLN A 172 -13.95 16.55 -7.91
C GLN A 172 -13.94 16.95 -9.38
N SER A 173 -13.21 18.02 -9.71
CA SER A 173 -13.25 18.67 -11.01
C SER A 173 -11.95 18.53 -11.82
N CYS A 174 -10.87 18.05 -11.23
CA CYS A 174 -9.56 17.92 -11.91
C CYS A 174 -8.97 16.49 -11.80
N PRO A 175 -9.59 15.47 -12.41
CA PRO A 175 -9.14 14.08 -12.34
C PRO A 175 -7.86 13.75 -13.12
N VAL A 176 -7.33 14.64 -13.98
CA VAL A 176 -6.16 14.36 -14.85
C VAL A 176 -4.83 14.81 -14.23
N VAL A 177 -4.85 15.38 -13.01
CA VAL A 177 -3.73 16.13 -12.38
C VAL A 177 -2.45 15.36 -12.02
N GLY A 178 -2.26 14.14 -12.51
CA GLY A 178 -0.92 13.56 -12.69
C GLY A 178 -0.23 13.03 -11.43
N PHE A 179 0.07 11.72 -11.49
CA PHE A 179 1.20 11.00 -10.88
C PHE A 179 1.63 11.40 -9.47
N TYR A 180 1.35 10.58 -8.46
CA TYR A 180 2.40 9.83 -7.74
C TYR A 180 1.76 8.65 -7.00
N TYR A 181 2.43 7.52 -7.15
CA TYR A 181 2.18 6.25 -6.52
C TYR A 181 2.16 6.36 -4.97
N ASN A 182 1.42 5.46 -4.33
CA ASN A 182 1.52 5.09 -2.90
C ASN A 182 0.62 5.80 -1.89
N ARG A 183 -0.29 6.73 -2.28
CA ARG A 183 -1.23 7.32 -1.30
C ARG A 183 -2.64 6.77 -1.31
N ALA A 184 -3.03 5.96 -2.29
CA ALA A 184 -4.37 5.39 -2.34
C ALA A 184 -4.72 4.54 -1.10
N SER A 185 -3.71 3.87 -0.54
CA SER A 185 -3.78 3.01 0.63
C SER A 185 -3.43 3.72 1.96
N VAL A 186 -3.15 5.02 1.96
CA VAL A 186 -2.89 5.76 3.20
C VAL A 186 -4.21 5.92 3.96
N ILE A 187 -4.23 5.49 5.22
CA ILE A 187 -5.40 5.64 6.10
C ILE A 187 -5.37 7.04 6.71
N GLY A 188 -6.45 7.81 6.48
CA GLY A 188 -6.63 9.14 7.04
C GLY A 188 -6.86 9.10 8.56
N GLU A 189 -6.80 10.26 9.21
CA GLU A 189 -7.11 10.39 10.65
C GLU A 189 -8.53 9.93 11.00
N ASP A 190 -9.41 9.84 10.00
CA ASP A 190 -10.79 9.33 10.11
C ASP A 190 -10.93 7.83 9.89
N GLY A 191 -9.82 7.12 9.67
CA GLY A 191 -9.79 5.67 9.45
C GLY A 191 -10.20 5.24 8.03
N SER A 192 -10.51 6.18 7.14
CA SER A 192 -10.82 5.86 5.75
C SER A 192 -9.54 5.80 4.91
N LEU A 193 -9.51 4.89 3.95
CA LEU A 193 -8.40 4.84 2.99
C LEU A 193 -8.46 6.09 2.10
N ALA A 194 -7.32 6.62 1.67
CA ALA A 194 -7.31 7.84 0.87
C ALA A 194 -8.10 7.67 -0.44
N TYR A 195 -8.31 6.44 -0.91
CA TYR A 195 -9.22 6.16 -2.03
C TYR A 195 -10.71 6.26 -1.69
N GLU A 196 -11.09 6.11 -0.43
CA GLU A 196 -12.47 6.22 0.07
C GLU A 196 -12.81 7.69 0.35
N ALA A 197 -11.85 8.43 0.90
CA ALA A 197 -11.97 9.87 1.16
C ALA A 197 -11.77 10.73 -0.10
N CYS A 198 -10.94 10.28 -1.04
CA CYS A 198 -10.56 11.02 -2.24
C CYS A 198 -10.52 10.12 -3.50
N PRO A 199 -11.69 9.64 -3.99
CA PRO A 199 -11.75 8.64 -5.06
C PRO A 199 -11.10 9.07 -6.38
N SER A 200 -10.93 10.36 -6.65
CA SER A 200 -10.34 10.86 -7.91
C SER A 200 -8.84 11.19 -7.81
N ALA A 201 -8.27 11.29 -6.60
CA ALA A 201 -6.82 11.35 -6.43
C ALA A 201 -6.17 9.96 -6.53
N THR A 202 -6.98 8.91 -6.47
CA THR A 202 -6.55 7.51 -6.39
C THR A 202 -7.14 6.64 -7.49
N ARG A 203 -8.28 7.03 -8.10
CA ARG A 203 -8.75 6.41 -9.33
C ARG A 203 -8.09 7.07 -10.52
N ARG A 204 -7.15 6.31 -11.07
CA ARG A 204 -6.73 6.41 -12.45
C ARG A 204 -7.95 6.18 -13.34
N CYS A 205 -8.02 6.99 -14.38
CA CYS A 205 -8.77 6.77 -15.60
C CYS A 205 -8.36 5.47 -16.28
N TYR A 206 -8.87 4.35 -15.75
CA TYR A 206 -8.72 3.05 -16.36
C TYR A 206 -9.90 2.78 -17.31
N TYR A 207 -9.59 2.22 -18.48
CA TYR A 207 -10.61 1.74 -19.42
C TYR A 207 -11.53 0.71 -18.76
N ASP A 208 -12.78 0.66 -19.22
CA ASP A 208 -13.70 -0.47 -19.06
C ASP A 208 -13.00 -1.77 -19.53
N GLY A 209 -12.92 -2.79 -18.67
CA GLY A 209 -12.34 -4.11 -19.00
C GLY A 209 -11.00 -4.48 -18.37
N TYR A 210 -10.49 -3.69 -17.42
CA TYR A 210 -9.30 -4.04 -16.65
C TYR A 210 -9.56 -3.84 -15.15
N ASP A 211 -9.85 -4.95 -14.49
CA ASP A 211 -10.25 -4.99 -13.09
C ASP A 211 -9.22 -5.77 -12.26
N ASP A 212 -9.13 -5.43 -10.99
CA ASP A 212 -8.44 -6.27 -10.02
C ASP A 212 -9.33 -7.45 -9.65
N SER A 213 -8.73 -8.64 -9.58
CA SER A 213 -9.40 -9.86 -9.15
C SER A 213 -9.76 -9.76 -7.67
N GLU A 214 -11.04 -9.94 -7.36
CA GLU A 214 -11.53 -10.02 -5.98
C GLU A 214 -11.06 -11.29 -5.23
N THR A 215 -10.50 -12.27 -5.95
CA THR A 215 -10.15 -13.59 -5.39
C THR A 215 -8.66 -13.89 -5.50
N TRP A 216 -7.87 -13.04 -6.15
CA TRP A 216 -6.43 -13.27 -6.26
C TRP A 216 -5.75 -12.96 -4.93
N ALA A 217 -4.95 -13.90 -4.46
CA ALA A 217 -4.06 -13.70 -3.34
C ALA A 217 -2.75 -14.44 -3.58
N LYS A 218 -1.65 -13.84 -3.12
CA LYS A 218 -0.31 -14.43 -3.22
C LYS A 218 -0.29 -15.82 -2.59
N ARG A 219 0.34 -16.76 -3.30
CA ARG A 219 0.48 -18.14 -2.83
C ARG A 219 1.07 -18.21 -1.43
N ASP A 220 0.46 -19.05 -0.60
CA ASP A 220 0.81 -19.29 0.81
C ASP A 220 0.68 -18.05 1.72
N GLN A 221 0.15 -16.93 1.21
CA GLN A 221 -0.01 -15.67 1.93
C GLN A 221 -1.36 -15.03 1.53
N PRO A 222 -2.50 -15.64 1.91
CA PRO A 222 -3.84 -15.27 1.43
C PRO A 222 -4.30 -13.86 1.83
N TRP A 223 -3.60 -13.20 2.76
CA TRP A 223 -3.83 -11.80 3.14
C TRP A 223 -3.15 -10.79 2.19
N LYS A 224 -2.36 -11.25 1.23
CA LYS A 224 -1.68 -10.42 0.23
C LYS A 224 -2.43 -10.49 -1.09
N ASP A 225 -3.41 -9.61 -1.22
CA ASP A 225 -4.30 -9.47 -2.38
C ASP A 225 -3.77 -8.47 -3.42
N CYS A 226 -4.63 -8.02 -4.34
CA CYS A 226 -4.28 -7.02 -5.34
C CYS A 226 -3.88 -5.66 -4.73
N ALA A 227 -4.36 -5.30 -3.54
CA ALA A 227 -3.91 -4.09 -2.85
C ALA A 227 -2.45 -4.23 -2.41
N TRP A 228 -2.06 -5.41 -1.88
CA TRP A 228 -0.65 -5.71 -1.60
C TRP A 228 0.22 -5.66 -2.86
N ALA A 229 -0.29 -6.15 -4.00
CA ALA A 229 0.42 -6.09 -5.28
C ALA A 229 0.62 -4.65 -5.77
N ALA A 230 -0.38 -3.77 -5.55
CA ALA A 230 -0.34 -2.36 -5.96
C ALA A 230 0.75 -1.53 -5.27
N GLU A 231 1.19 -1.93 -4.07
CA GLU A 231 2.18 -1.19 -3.28
C GLU A 231 3.59 -1.19 -3.90
N ALA A 232 3.92 -2.16 -4.75
CA ALA A 232 5.17 -2.15 -5.48
C ALA A 232 5.07 -2.94 -6.78
N MET A 233 5.56 -2.35 -7.87
CA MET A 233 5.50 -2.97 -9.19
C MET A 233 6.24 -4.32 -9.28
N SER A 234 7.22 -4.55 -8.42
CA SER A 234 7.90 -5.86 -8.28
C SER A 234 7.01 -6.94 -7.66
N ARG A 235 5.93 -6.59 -6.96
CA ARG A 235 4.99 -7.56 -6.35
C ARG A 235 4.03 -8.15 -7.37
N CYS A 236 3.85 -7.47 -8.51
CA CYS A 236 3.05 -7.94 -9.63
C CYS A 236 3.60 -9.22 -10.29
N ILE A 237 4.88 -9.57 -10.07
CA ILE A 237 5.44 -10.86 -10.51
C ILE A 237 5.28 -11.99 -9.47
N ALA A 238 4.59 -11.75 -8.35
CA ALA A 238 4.22 -12.81 -7.43
C ALA A 238 3.18 -13.74 -8.06
N ILE A 239 3.23 -15.02 -7.73
CA ILE A 239 2.28 -16.02 -8.21
C ILE A 239 1.20 -16.25 -7.15
N GLY A 240 -0.06 -16.20 -7.57
CA GLY A 240 -1.23 -16.43 -6.74
C GLY A 240 -1.48 -17.91 -6.42
N GLU A 241 -2.43 -18.15 -5.52
CA GLU A 241 -2.94 -19.51 -5.22
C GLU A 241 -3.52 -20.20 -6.46
N ASP A 242 -4.14 -19.42 -7.35
CA ASP A 242 -4.70 -19.86 -8.63
C ASP A 242 -3.63 -20.15 -9.71
N GLY A 243 -2.37 -19.81 -9.45
CA GLY A 243 -1.25 -20.01 -10.35
C GLY A 243 -0.98 -18.87 -11.34
N SER A 244 -1.78 -17.81 -11.31
CA SER A 244 -1.57 -16.62 -12.14
C SER A 244 -0.56 -15.66 -11.50
N TYR A 245 0.10 -14.85 -12.30
CA TYR A 245 0.87 -13.72 -11.79
C TYR A 245 -0.05 -12.58 -11.31
N GLY A 246 0.42 -11.80 -10.35
CA GLY A 246 -0.27 -10.59 -9.89
C GLY A 246 -0.59 -9.63 -11.03
N PHE A 247 0.27 -9.51 -12.04
CA PHE A 247 -0.04 -8.68 -13.21
C PHE A 247 -1.18 -9.26 -14.09
N GLU A 248 -1.38 -10.58 -14.11
CA GLU A 248 -2.47 -11.18 -14.89
C GLU A 248 -3.83 -10.94 -14.22
N SER A 249 -3.86 -11.03 -12.89
CA SER A 249 -5.10 -10.98 -12.10
C SER A 249 -5.38 -9.65 -11.41
N CYS A 250 -4.38 -8.81 -11.20
CA CYS A 250 -4.49 -7.51 -10.54
C CYS A 250 -4.12 -6.41 -11.53
N GLN A 251 -4.86 -6.34 -12.63
CA GLN A 251 -4.48 -5.54 -13.79
C GLN A 251 -4.47 -4.04 -13.48
N ALA A 252 -5.42 -3.57 -12.67
CA ALA A 252 -5.48 -2.16 -12.27
C ALA A 252 -4.36 -1.84 -11.27
N ALA A 253 -4.12 -2.70 -10.28
CA ALA A 253 -3.03 -2.60 -9.30
C ALA A 253 -1.65 -2.61 -9.96
N CYS A 254 -1.47 -3.45 -10.97
CA CYS A 254 -0.20 -3.65 -11.68
C CYS A 254 -0.05 -2.79 -12.94
N LEU A 255 -1.03 -1.92 -13.20
CA LEU A 255 -1.05 -0.98 -14.30
C LEU A 255 -0.91 -1.65 -15.68
N ILE A 256 -1.53 -2.81 -15.83
CA ILE A 256 -1.59 -3.58 -17.08
C ILE A 256 -2.69 -3.02 -17.95
N GLY A 257 -2.40 -1.95 -18.68
CA GLY A 257 -3.39 -1.21 -19.47
C GLY A 257 -2.98 0.25 -19.65
N LYS A 258 -3.07 0.72 -20.89
CA LYS A 258 -2.62 2.06 -21.28
C LYS A 258 -3.77 3.06 -21.26
N TYR A 259 -3.43 4.33 -21.00
CA TYR A 259 -4.33 5.48 -20.83
C TYR A 259 -5.22 5.76 -22.05
N ALA A 260 -6.38 6.39 -21.79
CA ALA A 260 -7.41 6.73 -22.78
C ALA A 260 -6.97 7.59 -23.98
N ASP A 261 -5.74 8.10 -23.96
CA ASP A 261 -5.16 9.03 -24.93
C ASP A 261 -3.90 8.49 -25.64
N SER A 262 -3.49 7.25 -25.38
CA SER A 262 -2.30 6.65 -26.00
C SER A 262 -2.65 5.36 -26.72
N GLU A 263 -2.15 5.18 -27.96
CA GLU A 263 -2.37 3.95 -28.72
C GLU A 263 -2.01 2.74 -27.85
N SER A 264 -3.01 1.90 -27.59
CA SER A 264 -2.88 0.60 -26.95
C SER A 264 -2.02 -0.28 -27.85
N GLY A 265 -0.88 -0.74 -27.32
CA GLY A 265 0.05 -1.56 -28.07
C GLY A 265 1.34 -1.82 -27.32
N ASP A 266 2.05 -2.84 -27.78
CA ASP A 266 3.45 -3.09 -27.42
C ASP A 266 4.32 -1.84 -27.71
N ASP A 267 5.26 -1.54 -26.82
CA ASP A 267 6.26 -0.49 -27.02
C ASP A 267 7.36 -1.01 -27.96
N ASP A 268 7.33 -0.56 -29.22
CA ASP A 268 8.32 -0.89 -30.25
C ASP A 268 9.75 -0.48 -29.87
N ALA A 269 9.94 0.45 -28.92
CA ALA A 269 11.24 0.87 -28.43
C ALA A 269 11.74 0.02 -27.25
N TRP A 270 10.87 -0.80 -26.64
CA TRP A 270 11.24 -1.62 -25.50
C TRP A 270 12.04 -2.85 -25.93
N ALA A 271 13.12 -3.13 -25.20
CA ALA A 271 13.86 -4.37 -25.32
C ALA A 271 14.42 -4.80 -23.97
N LYS A 272 14.57 -6.13 -23.79
CA LYS A 272 15.14 -6.71 -22.58
C LYS A 272 16.53 -6.14 -22.31
N LYS A 273 16.78 -5.77 -21.06
CA LYS A 273 18.07 -5.27 -20.56
C LYS A 273 19.25 -6.15 -20.99
N ASN A 274 20.30 -5.52 -21.50
CA ASN A 274 21.49 -6.13 -22.07
C ASN A 274 21.22 -7.10 -23.23
N SER A 275 20.09 -6.96 -23.93
CA SER A 275 19.66 -7.85 -25.01
C SER A 275 18.72 -7.13 -25.99
N PRO A 276 19.23 -6.15 -26.78
CA PRO A 276 18.40 -5.27 -27.62
C PRO A 276 17.65 -6.00 -28.74
N SER A 277 17.98 -7.25 -29.03
CA SER A 277 17.24 -8.09 -29.99
C SER A 277 16.04 -8.83 -29.39
N LYS A 278 15.72 -8.59 -28.11
CA LYS A 278 14.63 -9.25 -27.37
C LYS A 278 13.56 -8.21 -27.05
N ASP A 279 12.74 -7.94 -28.04
CA ASP A 279 11.61 -7.00 -28.04
C ASP A 279 10.31 -7.65 -27.51
N CYS A 280 9.19 -6.94 -27.65
CA CYS A 280 7.87 -7.45 -27.25
C CYS A 280 7.44 -8.71 -28.03
N ALA A 281 7.88 -8.90 -29.28
CA ALA A 281 7.64 -10.14 -30.01
C ALA A 281 8.40 -11.32 -29.38
N TRP A 282 9.62 -11.10 -28.88
CA TRP A 282 10.32 -12.11 -28.08
C TRP A 282 9.59 -12.42 -26.76
N VAL A 283 8.96 -11.43 -26.12
CA VAL A 283 8.13 -11.61 -24.91
C VAL A 283 6.91 -12.49 -25.22
N ALA A 284 6.15 -12.16 -26.27
CA ALA A 284 4.91 -12.86 -26.67
C ALA A 284 5.11 -14.37 -26.91
N ASN A 285 6.30 -14.78 -27.36
CA ASN A 285 6.60 -16.19 -27.66
C ASN A 285 6.62 -17.13 -26.43
N ASP A 286 6.57 -16.60 -25.21
CA ASP A 286 6.68 -17.35 -23.96
C ASP A 286 6.05 -16.56 -22.81
N ALA A 287 4.95 -15.86 -23.13
CA ALA A 287 4.09 -15.24 -22.14
C ALA A 287 3.33 -16.35 -21.37
N PRO A 288 3.05 -16.18 -20.07
CA PRO A 288 3.35 -15.01 -19.24
C PRO A 288 4.78 -14.99 -18.65
N ALA A 289 5.57 -16.05 -18.83
CA ALA A 289 6.88 -16.17 -18.17
C ALA A 289 7.83 -15.01 -18.50
N ARG A 290 7.88 -14.56 -19.76
CA ARG A 290 8.73 -13.44 -20.19
C ARG A 290 8.19 -12.05 -19.82
N CYS A 291 6.95 -11.94 -19.36
CA CYS A 291 6.37 -10.68 -18.91
C CYS A 291 7.02 -10.16 -17.61
N SER A 292 7.70 -11.05 -16.89
CA SER A 292 8.45 -10.75 -15.67
C SER A 292 9.91 -10.32 -15.89
N VAL A 293 10.35 -9.97 -17.11
CA VAL A 293 11.72 -9.48 -17.33
C VAL A 293 11.81 -7.95 -17.36
N LYS A 294 12.99 -7.41 -17.06
CA LYS A 294 13.27 -5.95 -17.12
C LYS A 294 13.81 -5.49 -18.47
N GLY A 295 13.36 -4.31 -18.89
CA GLY A 295 13.85 -3.57 -20.04
C GLY A 295 15.12 -2.77 -19.76
N GLU A 296 15.70 -2.18 -20.80
CA GLU A 296 16.85 -1.25 -20.70
C GLU A 296 16.54 0.00 -19.84
N ASP A 297 15.29 0.43 -19.83
CA ASP A 297 14.74 1.54 -19.04
C ASP A 297 14.29 1.12 -17.62
N ASP A 298 14.61 -0.12 -17.22
CA ASP A 298 14.16 -0.74 -15.97
C ASP A 298 12.63 -0.87 -15.82
N SER A 299 11.84 -0.70 -16.89
CA SER A 299 10.43 -1.09 -16.89
C SER A 299 10.28 -2.62 -16.92
N TRP A 300 9.14 -3.15 -16.48
CA TRP A 300 8.84 -4.57 -16.69
C TRP A 300 8.21 -4.80 -18.07
N ALA A 301 8.46 -5.96 -18.67
CA ALA A 301 7.85 -6.36 -19.93
C ALA A 301 6.31 -6.34 -19.88
N PHE A 302 5.70 -6.70 -18.76
CA PHE A 302 4.24 -6.60 -18.62
C PHE A 302 3.69 -5.16 -18.73
N GLN A 303 4.50 -4.14 -18.43
CA GLN A 303 4.09 -2.72 -18.52
C GLN A 303 4.33 -2.17 -19.92
N SER A 304 5.45 -2.53 -20.54
CA SER A 304 5.87 -2.00 -21.84
C SER A 304 5.38 -2.83 -23.02
N CYS A 305 5.03 -4.10 -22.81
CA CYS A 305 4.50 -4.99 -23.83
C CYS A 305 3.13 -5.54 -23.41
N PRO A 306 2.12 -4.67 -23.21
CA PRO A 306 0.82 -5.10 -22.71
C PRO A 306 0.19 -6.11 -23.67
N ASP A 307 0.22 -5.89 -24.98
CA ASP A 307 -0.39 -6.82 -25.96
C ASP A 307 0.28 -8.19 -25.92
N ALA A 308 1.62 -8.24 -25.87
CA ALA A 308 2.39 -9.48 -25.74
C ALA A 308 2.10 -10.24 -24.44
N CYS A 309 1.73 -9.52 -23.37
CA CYS A 309 1.51 -10.06 -22.03
C CYS A 309 0.05 -10.30 -21.69
N THR A 310 -0.89 -9.74 -22.46
CA THR A 310 -2.32 -9.97 -22.35
C THR A 310 -2.83 -10.91 -23.44
N ILE A 311 -1.97 -11.67 -24.14
CA ILE A 311 -2.42 -12.70 -25.08
C ILE A 311 -3.15 -13.79 -24.30
N VAL A 312 -4.44 -13.54 -24.13
CA VAL A 312 -5.48 -14.51 -23.89
C VAL A 312 -5.29 -15.60 -24.94
N ASN A 313 -5.17 -16.85 -24.51
CA ASN A 313 -5.21 -18.02 -25.37
C ASN A 313 -6.21 -17.81 -26.53
N LEU A 314 -5.70 -17.81 -27.78
CA LEU A 314 -6.49 -18.22 -28.94
C LEU A 314 -6.54 -19.74 -29.00
#